data_AF-A0AAE0BM65-F1
#
_entry.id   AF-A0AAE0BM65-F1
#
_cell.length_a   1.000
_cell.length_b   1.000
_cell.length_c   1.000
_cell.angle_alpha   90.00
_cell.angle_beta   90.00
_cell.angle_gamma   90.00
#
_symmetry.space_group_name_H-M   'P 1'
#
loop_
_entity.id
_entity.type
_entity.pdbx_description
1 polymer ?
#
loop_
_entity_poly.entity_id
_entity_poly.type
_entity_poly.pdbx_seq_one_letter_code
_entity_poly.pdbx_strand_id
1 'polypeptide(L)'
;MWGKNLQCAALRIFQNAGFASAESASKVSLLLGVFKLAMTFIAVGTVDKLGRRPLLLGGVGVLTVSLFVLSAVQGAITSGNDSMLFSYASVGTLLLYVGAYQVSFGPIAWLMVGEVFPAQVRSAAVGCATLTNFGTNFIVSLVLPSIQNTYGQEGTYKIFGLLGLLALLSIYYTTPETKGKTLEEIEAELED
;
A
#
# COMPACT_ATOMS: atom_id res chain seq x y z
N MET A 1 1.82 -16.83 -4.64
CA MET A 1 0.34 -16.90 -4.71
C MET A 1 -0.33 -15.52 -4.65
N TRP A 2 0.26 -14.56 -3.93
CA TRP A 2 -0.20 -13.16 -3.79
C TRP A 2 -0.24 -12.31 -5.08
N GLY A 3 0.73 -12.51 -5.98
CA GLY A 3 0.77 -11.76 -7.25
C GLY A 3 -0.43 -12.00 -8.16
N LYS A 4 -0.99 -13.23 -8.17
CA LYS A 4 -2.10 -13.59 -9.06
C LYS A 4 -3.43 -12.94 -8.66
N ASN A 5 -3.74 -12.87 -7.36
CA ASN A 5 -5.02 -12.33 -6.90
C ASN A 5 -5.10 -10.80 -7.03
N LEU A 6 -3.99 -10.08 -6.78
CA LEU A 6 -3.91 -8.64 -6.99
C LEU A 6 -3.96 -8.28 -8.49
N GLN A 7 -3.33 -9.10 -9.34
CA GLN A 7 -3.41 -8.98 -10.80
C GLN A 7 -4.83 -9.20 -11.31
N CYS A 8 -5.57 -10.18 -10.78
CA CYS A 8 -6.98 -10.40 -11.15
C CYS A 8 -7.90 -9.23 -10.78
N ALA A 9 -7.67 -8.57 -9.65
CA ALA A 9 -8.46 -7.41 -9.23
C ALA A 9 -8.20 -6.19 -10.15
N ALA A 10 -6.93 -5.89 -10.44
CA ALA A 10 -6.58 -4.83 -11.40
C ALA A 10 -7.12 -5.14 -12.81
N LEU A 11 -7.07 -6.41 -13.23
CA LEU A 11 -7.59 -6.85 -14.52
C LEU A 11 -9.09 -6.60 -14.66
N ARG A 12 -9.88 -6.90 -13.61
CA ARG A 12 -11.32 -6.65 -13.60
C ARG A 12 -11.68 -5.17 -13.74
N ILE A 13 -10.90 -4.28 -13.13
CA ILE A 13 -11.12 -2.83 -13.21
C ILE A 13 -10.86 -2.32 -14.64
N PHE A 14 -9.78 -2.79 -15.28
CA PHE A 14 -9.46 -2.44 -16.66
C PHE A 14 -10.40 -3.10 -17.70
N GLN A 15 -10.89 -4.31 -17.43
CA GLN A 15 -11.90 -4.97 -18.26
C GLN A 15 -13.24 -4.21 -18.24
N ASN A 16 -13.66 -3.73 -17.06
CA ASN A 16 -14.84 -2.87 -16.93
C ASN A 16 -14.66 -1.50 -17.60
N ALA A 17 -13.43 -1.02 -17.77
CA ALA A 17 -13.11 0.23 -18.47
C ALA A 17 -13.05 0.11 -20.01
N GLY A 18 -13.44 -1.04 -20.59
CA GLY A 18 -13.56 -1.22 -22.04
C GLY A 18 -12.33 -1.80 -22.75
N PHE A 19 -11.27 -2.19 -22.01
CA PHE A 19 -10.12 -2.88 -22.60
C PHE A 19 -10.38 -4.38 -22.70
N ALA A 20 -11.28 -4.76 -23.61
CA ALA A 20 -11.59 -6.15 -23.93
C ALA A 20 -10.41 -6.79 -24.68
N SER A 21 -9.68 -7.72 -24.04
CA SER A 21 -9.04 -8.92 -24.65
C SER A 21 -8.02 -9.57 -23.69
N ALA A 22 -7.94 -10.89 -23.68
CA ALA A 22 -7.02 -11.68 -22.85
C ALA A 22 -5.51 -11.40 -23.12
N GLU A 23 -5.15 -10.83 -24.28
CA GLU A 23 -3.78 -10.33 -24.55
C GLU A 23 -3.41 -9.05 -23.76
N SER A 24 -4.40 -8.24 -23.41
CA SER A 24 -4.23 -6.98 -22.68
C SER A 24 -3.84 -7.22 -21.22
N ALA A 25 -4.25 -8.36 -20.65
CA ALA A 25 -3.98 -8.74 -19.26
C ALA A 25 -2.48 -8.84 -18.93
N SER A 26 -1.74 -9.50 -19.83
CA SER A 26 -0.30 -9.68 -19.69
C SER A 26 0.45 -8.38 -19.94
N LYS A 27 0.02 -7.57 -20.94
CA LYS A 27 0.62 -6.26 -21.24
C LYS A 27 0.41 -5.24 -20.12
N VAL A 28 -0.79 -5.18 -19.52
CA VAL A 28 -1.09 -4.31 -18.37
C VAL A 28 -0.30 -4.73 -17.14
N SER A 29 -0.16 -6.04 -16.89
CA SER A 29 0.66 -6.56 -15.79
C SER A 29 2.15 -6.24 -15.96
N LEU A 30 2.66 -6.36 -17.20
CA LEU A 30 4.02 -5.98 -17.55
C LEU A 30 4.25 -4.48 -17.35
N LEU A 31 3.32 -3.64 -17.84
CA LEU A 31 3.40 -2.19 -17.70
C LEU A 31 3.36 -1.75 -16.23
N LEU A 32 2.47 -2.35 -15.42
CA LEU A 32 2.43 -2.14 -13.97
C LEU A 32 3.74 -2.59 -13.30
N GLY A 33 4.33 -3.71 -13.74
CA GLY A 33 5.61 -4.19 -13.24
C GLY A 33 6.75 -3.20 -13.52
N VAL A 34 6.85 -2.72 -14.77
CA VAL A 34 7.85 -1.71 -15.18
C VAL A 34 7.62 -0.40 -14.42
N PHE A 35 6.38 0.04 -14.28
CA PHE A 35 6.03 1.24 -13.51
C PHE A 35 6.43 1.12 -12.03
N LYS A 36 6.14 -0.02 -11.40
CA LYS A 36 6.57 -0.30 -10.02
C LYS A 36 8.08 -0.26 -9.89
N LEU A 37 8.80 -0.84 -10.85
CA LEU A 37 10.26 -0.87 -10.86
C LEU A 37 10.85 0.54 -11.02
N ALA A 38 10.31 1.35 -11.94
CA ALA A 38 10.69 2.75 -12.09
C ALA A 38 10.42 3.57 -10.82
N MET A 39 9.27 3.38 -10.18
CA MET A 39 8.93 4.03 -8.92
C MET A 39 9.87 3.62 -7.78
N THR A 40 10.32 2.37 -7.73
CA THR A 40 11.33 1.94 -6.74
C THR A 40 12.66 2.66 -6.91
N PHE A 41 13.12 2.94 -8.13
CA PHE A 41 14.35 3.75 -8.33
C PHE A 41 14.19 5.18 -7.81
N ILE A 42 13.04 5.80 -8.07
CA ILE A 42 12.70 7.13 -7.53
C ILE A 42 12.65 7.08 -6.00
N ALA A 43 12.07 6.01 -5.44
CA ALA A 43 11.99 5.78 -4.00
C ALA A 43 13.37 5.81 -3.35
N VAL A 44 14.32 5.02 -3.88
CA VAL A 44 15.68 4.93 -3.36
C VAL A 44 16.35 6.30 -3.36
N GLY A 45 16.25 7.06 -4.47
CA GLY A 45 16.84 8.40 -4.54
C GLY A 45 16.16 9.46 -3.64
N THR A 46 14.91 9.20 -3.22
CA THR A 46 14.11 10.10 -2.39
C THR A 46 14.25 9.78 -0.90
N VAL A 47 14.47 8.52 -0.55
CA VAL A 47 14.56 8.01 0.83
C VAL A 47 15.73 8.67 1.57
N ASP A 48 16.86 8.85 0.89
CA ASP A 48 18.08 9.40 1.48
C ASP A 48 17.96 10.91 1.79
N LYS A 49 17.05 11.63 1.11
CA LYS A 49 16.90 13.08 1.26
C LYS A 49 15.88 13.47 2.33
N LEU A 50 14.70 12.85 2.31
CA LEU A 50 13.55 13.30 3.12
C LEU A 50 13.54 12.73 4.55
N GLY A 51 14.21 11.60 4.81
CA GLY A 51 14.15 10.92 6.10
C GLY A 51 12.99 9.93 6.20
N ARG A 52 13.13 8.96 7.11
CA ARG A 52 12.32 7.73 7.14
C ARG A 52 10.89 7.96 7.66
N ARG A 53 10.72 8.73 8.74
CA ARG A 53 9.42 9.03 9.36
C ARG A 53 8.50 9.93 8.51
N PRO A 54 8.93 11.08 7.95
CA PRO A 54 8.06 11.89 7.10
C PRO A 54 7.72 11.21 5.78
N LEU A 55 8.61 10.37 5.23
CA LEU A 55 8.30 9.60 4.02
C LEU A 55 7.30 8.48 4.31
N LEU A 56 7.39 7.81 5.46
CA LEU A 56 6.43 6.80 5.92
C LEU A 56 5.04 7.42 6.15
N LEU A 57 4.97 8.49 6.95
CA LEU A 57 3.71 9.20 7.25
C LEU A 57 3.08 9.81 6.00
N GLY A 58 3.90 10.47 5.16
CA GLY A 58 3.43 11.08 3.91
C GLY A 58 2.90 10.03 2.93
N GLY A 59 3.61 8.91 2.75
CA GLY A 59 3.17 7.85 1.85
C GLY A 59 1.93 7.10 2.34
N VAL A 60 1.86 6.74 3.63
CA VAL A 60 0.63 6.14 4.20
C VAL A 60 -0.55 7.12 4.17
N GLY A 61 -0.28 8.42 4.29
CA GLY A 61 -1.27 9.48 4.09
C GLY A 61 -1.82 9.48 2.67
N VAL A 62 -0.94 9.50 1.67
CA VAL A 62 -1.34 9.45 0.25
C VAL A 62 -2.09 8.15 -0.07
N LEU A 63 -1.68 7.01 0.50
CA LEU A 63 -2.38 5.73 0.35
C LEU A 63 -3.81 5.79 0.89
N THR A 64 -3.96 6.31 2.11
CA THR A 64 -5.26 6.42 2.79
C THR A 64 -6.20 7.35 2.01
N VAL A 65 -5.70 8.53 1.60
CA VAL A 65 -6.47 9.48 0.77
C VAL A 65 -6.86 8.85 -0.56
N SER A 66 -5.95 8.13 -1.21
CA SER A 66 -6.22 7.46 -2.49
C SER A 66 -7.32 6.41 -2.37
N LEU A 67 -7.39 5.67 -1.27
CA LEU A 67 -8.46 4.70 -1.01
C LEU A 67 -9.83 5.37 -0.82
N PHE A 68 -9.88 6.51 -0.11
CA PHE A 68 -11.12 7.29 0.01
C PHE A 68 -11.56 7.89 -1.33
N VAL A 69 -10.62 8.38 -2.14
CA VAL A 69 -10.91 8.88 -3.49
C VAL A 69 -11.44 7.75 -4.38
N LEU A 70 -10.82 6.56 -4.36
CA LEU A 70 -11.32 5.40 -5.10
C LEU A 70 -12.72 4.98 -4.63
N SER A 71 -12.99 5.01 -3.32
CA SER A 71 -14.33 4.77 -2.80
C SER A 71 -15.34 5.78 -3.35
N ALA A 72 -15.02 7.07 -3.33
CA ALA A 72 -15.91 8.12 -3.80
C ALA A 72 -16.18 8.04 -5.31
N VAL A 73 -15.14 7.78 -6.11
CA VAL A 73 -15.27 7.58 -7.56
C VAL A 73 -16.14 6.35 -7.85
N GLN A 74 -15.96 5.27 -7.10
CA GLN A 74 -16.74 4.05 -7.33
C GLN A 74 -18.21 4.19 -6.90
N GLY A 75 -18.49 4.94 -5.83
CA GLY A 75 -19.87 5.28 -5.46
C GLY A 75 -20.57 6.19 -6.47
N ALA A 76 -19.83 7.10 -7.11
CA ALA A 76 -20.34 7.95 -8.19
C ALA A 76 -20.71 7.13 -9.44
N ILE A 77 -19.88 6.14 -9.80
CA ILE A 77 -20.15 5.19 -10.90
C ILE A 77 -21.40 4.37 -10.60
N THR A 78 -21.53 3.81 -9.39
CA THR A 78 -22.71 3.02 -8.98
C THR A 78 -24.01 3.83 -8.96
N SER A 79 -23.92 5.15 -8.77
CA SER A 79 -25.07 6.06 -8.76
C SER A 79 -25.59 6.44 -10.17
N GLY A 80 -25.03 5.86 -11.24
CA GLY A 80 -25.48 6.05 -12.62
C GLY A 80 -24.73 7.12 -13.43
N ASN A 81 -23.69 7.74 -12.85
CA ASN A 81 -22.79 8.64 -13.58
C ASN A 81 -21.63 7.85 -14.22
N ASP A 82 -21.94 7.01 -15.20
CA ASP A 82 -20.97 6.19 -15.93
C ASP A 82 -20.25 7.02 -17.02
N SER A 83 -19.59 8.09 -16.58
CA SER A 83 -18.76 8.92 -17.47
C SER A 83 -17.37 8.29 -17.61
N MET A 84 -16.86 8.26 -18.84
CA MET A 84 -15.50 7.79 -19.17
C MET A 84 -14.42 8.46 -18.30
N LEU A 85 -14.67 9.69 -17.84
CA LEU A 85 -13.85 10.43 -16.88
C LEU A 85 -13.64 9.71 -15.55
N PHE A 86 -14.67 9.07 -14.98
CA PHE A 86 -14.55 8.36 -13.69
C PHE A 86 -13.72 7.08 -13.83
N SER A 87 -13.82 6.38 -14.96
CA SER A 87 -12.97 5.22 -15.25
C SER A 87 -11.49 5.59 -15.37
N TYR A 88 -11.17 6.70 -16.08
CA TYR A 88 -9.79 7.20 -16.14
C TYR A 88 -9.29 7.72 -14.78
N ALA A 89 -10.15 8.38 -14.00
CA ALA A 89 -9.83 8.83 -12.65
C ALA A 89 -9.50 7.64 -11.72
N SER A 90 -10.29 6.57 -11.74
CA SER A 90 -10.01 5.33 -10.98
C SER A 90 -8.64 4.75 -11.31
N VAL A 91 -8.28 4.69 -12.61
CA VAL A 91 -6.96 4.21 -13.04
C VAL A 91 -5.85 5.12 -12.55
N GLY A 92 -6.00 6.45 -12.69
CA GLY A 92 -5.02 7.43 -12.23
C GLY A 92 -4.78 7.36 -10.72
N THR A 93 -5.84 7.30 -9.93
CA THR A 93 -5.75 7.18 -8.46
C THR A 93 -5.15 5.83 -8.05
N LEU A 94 -5.44 4.74 -8.76
CA LEU A 94 -4.82 3.44 -8.49
C LEU A 94 -3.32 3.44 -8.78
N LEU A 95 -2.88 4.11 -9.85
CA LEU A 95 -1.45 4.29 -10.14
C LEU A 95 -0.76 5.13 -9.08
N LEU A 96 -1.40 6.20 -8.61
CA LEU A 96 -0.90 7.02 -7.50
C LEU A 96 -0.78 6.21 -6.21
N TYR A 97 -1.80 5.41 -5.87
CA TYR A 97 -1.78 4.50 -4.74
C TYR A 97 -0.61 3.52 -4.83
N VAL A 98 -0.43 2.86 -5.98
CA VAL A 98 0.67 1.92 -6.20
C VAL A 98 2.02 2.63 -6.10
N GLY A 99 2.17 3.81 -6.71
CA GLY A 99 3.40 4.60 -6.65
C GLY A 99 3.76 5.00 -5.21
N ALA A 100 2.81 5.53 -4.46
CA ALA A 100 2.98 5.90 -3.06
C ALA A 100 3.37 4.68 -2.19
N TYR A 101 2.78 3.52 -2.45
CA TYR A 101 3.11 2.28 -1.74
C TYR A 101 4.56 1.85 -1.99
N GLN A 102 4.99 1.89 -3.25
CA GLN A 102 6.36 1.51 -3.63
C GLN A 102 7.41 2.47 -3.07
N VAL A 103 7.09 3.76 -2.98
CA VAL A 103 8.02 4.77 -2.50
C VAL A 103 8.17 4.77 -0.98
N SER A 104 7.07 4.51 -0.28
CA SER A 104 7.01 4.70 1.16
C SER A 104 6.96 3.38 1.91
N PHE A 105 5.76 2.78 1.98
CA PHE A 105 5.50 1.66 2.87
C PHE A 105 6.33 0.42 2.52
N GLY A 106 6.54 0.16 1.23
CA GLY A 106 7.29 -1.00 0.74
C GLY A 106 8.69 -1.12 1.35
N PRO A 107 9.65 -0.27 0.98
CA PRO A 107 11.03 -0.38 1.45
C PRO A 107 11.21 0.12 2.90
N ILE A 108 10.49 1.17 3.33
CA ILE A 108 10.74 1.78 4.64
C ILE A 108 10.23 0.91 5.78
N ALA A 109 9.09 0.23 5.63
CA ALA A 109 8.58 -0.61 6.72
C ALA A 109 9.58 -1.72 7.07
N TRP A 110 10.19 -2.36 6.07
CA TRP A 110 11.22 -3.37 6.30
C TRP A 110 12.51 -2.79 6.87
N LEU A 111 12.89 -1.60 6.44
CA LEU A 111 14.06 -0.90 6.94
C LEU A 111 13.91 -0.52 8.42
N MET A 112 12.74 0.01 8.81
CA MET A 112 12.44 0.35 10.20
C MET A 112 12.46 -0.87 11.12
N VAL A 113 11.95 -2.03 10.68
CA VAL A 113 12.07 -3.28 11.44
C VAL A 113 13.53 -3.66 11.66
N GLY A 114 14.43 -3.35 10.71
CA GLY A 114 15.86 -3.57 10.90
C GLY A 114 16.53 -2.61 11.89
N GLU A 115 15.98 -1.41 12.06
CA GLU A 115 16.58 -0.32 12.85
C GLU A 115 16.03 -0.21 14.27
N VAL A 116 14.78 -0.63 14.49
CA VAL A 116 14.11 -0.53 15.81
C VAL A 116 14.55 -1.66 16.76
N PHE A 117 14.96 -2.82 16.24
CA PHE A 117 15.30 -3.97 17.09
C PHE A 117 16.80 -4.09 17.34
N PRO A 118 17.20 -4.38 18.61
CA PRO A 118 18.59 -4.55 18.97
C PRO A 118 19.23 -5.73 18.24
N ALA A 119 20.53 -5.62 17.98
CA ALA A 119 21.26 -6.56 17.13
C ALA A 119 21.11 -8.03 17.58
N GLN A 120 20.97 -8.27 18.89
CA GLN A 120 20.87 -9.63 19.44
C GLN A 120 19.52 -10.32 19.17
N VAL A 121 18.42 -9.56 19.05
CA VAL A 121 17.06 -10.11 18.86
C VAL A 121 16.48 -9.86 17.47
N ARG A 122 17.18 -9.08 16.63
CA ARG A 122 16.74 -8.67 15.30
C ARG A 122 16.26 -9.84 14.42
N SER A 123 16.97 -10.96 14.41
CA SER A 123 16.60 -12.12 13.59
C SER A 123 15.26 -12.73 14.00
N ALA A 124 15.01 -12.85 15.31
CA ALA A 124 13.74 -13.33 15.84
C ALA A 124 12.60 -12.33 15.60
N ALA A 125 12.87 -11.03 15.77
CA ALA A 125 11.90 -9.96 15.51
C ALA A 125 11.49 -9.90 14.03
N VAL A 126 12.46 -9.96 13.10
CA VAL A 126 12.20 -10.01 11.66
C VAL A 126 11.40 -11.26 11.29
N GLY A 127 11.69 -12.40 11.92
CA GLY A 127 10.90 -13.63 11.76
C GLY A 127 9.43 -13.45 12.17
N CYS A 128 9.18 -12.90 13.36
CA CYS A 128 7.83 -12.62 13.84
C CYS A 128 7.09 -11.59 12.99
N ALA A 129 7.77 -10.52 12.57
CA ALA A 129 7.23 -9.51 11.67
C ALA A 129 6.82 -10.11 10.31
N THR A 130 7.67 -11.01 9.78
CA THR A 130 7.42 -11.72 8.54
C THR A 130 6.21 -12.66 8.67
N LEU A 131 6.13 -13.44 9.75
CA LEU A 131 4.98 -14.30 10.03
C LEU A 131 3.68 -13.51 10.16
N THR A 132 3.71 -12.39 10.89
CA THR A 132 2.54 -11.52 11.08
C THR A 132 2.11 -10.88 9.76
N ASN A 133 3.08 -10.44 8.94
CA ASN A 133 2.80 -9.87 7.62
C ASN A 133 2.13 -10.90 6.71
N PHE A 134 2.75 -12.07 6.51
CA PHE A 134 2.20 -13.12 5.66
C PHE A 134 0.89 -13.71 6.21
N GLY A 135 0.76 -13.83 7.53
CA GLY A 135 -0.46 -14.30 8.20
C GLY A 135 -1.63 -13.33 8.00
N THR A 136 -1.40 -12.04 8.22
CA THR A 136 -2.40 -10.99 7.94
C THR A 136 -2.77 -10.99 6.46
N ASN A 137 -1.78 -11.18 5.58
CA ASN A 137 -2.00 -11.29 4.15
C ASN A 137 -2.93 -12.43 3.77
N PHE A 138 -2.74 -13.58 4.41
CA PHE A 138 -3.57 -14.75 4.20
C PHE A 138 -5.00 -14.50 4.65
N ILE A 139 -5.19 -13.95 5.86
CA ILE A 139 -6.51 -13.61 6.40
C ILE A 139 -7.23 -12.61 5.48
N VAL A 140 -6.57 -11.52 5.11
CA VAL A 140 -7.16 -10.51 4.21
C VAL A 140 -7.56 -11.15 2.88
N SER A 141 -6.72 -12.03 2.32
CA SER A 141 -7.03 -12.72 1.06
C SER A 141 -8.26 -13.64 1.15
N LEU A 142 -8.52 -14.22 2.32
CA LEU A 142 -9.69 -15.06 2.56
C LEU A 142 -10.97 -14.23 2.77
N VAL A 143 -10.85 -13.09 3.44
CA VAL A 143 -12.00 -12.23 3.81
C VAL A 143 -12.40 -11.28 2.66
N LEU A 144 -11.44 -10.91 1.79
CA LEU A 144 -11.67 -9.96 0.69
C LEU A 144 -12.87 -10.33 -0.20
N PRO A 145 -13.01 -11.60 -0.67
CA PRO A 145 -14.14 -11.98 -1.53
C PRO A 145 -15.49 -11.84 -0.82
N SER A 146 -15.55 -12.16 0.48
CA SER A 146 -16.75 -12.00 1.28
C SER A 146 -17.15 -10.53 1.43
N ILE A 147 -16.18 -9.65 1.74
CA ILE A 147 -16.43 -8.20 1.84
C ILE A 147 -16.93 -7.65 0.49
N GLN A 148 -16.27 -8.03 -0.61
CA GLN A 148 -16.65 -7.56 -1.94
C GLN A 148 -18.06 -8.01 -2.35
N ASN A 149 -18.48 -9.20 -1.95
CA ASN A 149 -19.81 -9.72 -2.27
C ASN A 149 -20.92 -9.03 -1.46
N THR A 150 -20.64 -8.66 -0.20
CA THR A 150 -21.63 -8.02 0.68
C THR A 150 -21.70 -6.51 0.51
N TYR A 151 -20.56 -5.83 0.37
CA TYR A 151 -20.45 -4.37 0.40
C TYR A 151 -20.04 -3.74 -0.94
N GLY A 152 -19.81 -4.55 -1.97
CA GLY A 152 -19.34 -4.07 -3.27
C GLY A 152 -17.93 -3.49 -3.23
N GLN A 153 -17.48 -2.95 -4.37
CA GLN A 153 -16.14 -2.37 -4.50
C GLN A 153 -15.99 -1.07 -3.70
N GLU A 154 -17.03 -0.22 -3.68
CA GLU A 154 -17.05 1.02 -2.88
C GLU A 154 -16.85 0.73 -1.39
N GLY A 155 -17.68 -0.14 -0.81
CA GLY A 155 -17.60 -0.46 0.61
C GLY A 155 -16.28 -1.12 0.99
N THR A 156 -15.72 -1.92 0.09
CA THR A 156 -14.37 -2.49 0.27
C THR A 156 -13.33 -1.39 0.41
N TYR A 157 -13.25 -0.43 -0.53
CA TYR A 157 -12.27 0.65 -0.47
C TYR A 157 -12.44 1.54 0.77
N LYS A 158 -13.68 1.78 1.19
CA LYS A 158 -13.97 2.55 2.41
C LYS A 158 -13.47 1.84 3.68
N ILE A 159 -13.69 0.54 3.80
CA ILE A 159 -13.20 -0.27 4.93
C ILE A 159 -11.66 -0.25 4.98
N PHE A 160 -11.00 -0.46 3.84
CA PHE A 160 -9.55 -0.38 3.76
C PHE A 160 -9.01 1.04 4.01
N GLY A 161 -9.74 2.08 3.60
CA GLY A 161 -9.41 3.46 3.91
C GLY A 161 -9.46 3.76 5.41
N LEU A 162 -10.48 3.25 6.12
CA LEU A 162 -10.58 3.37 7.59
C LEU A 162 -9.43 2.63 8.30
N LEU A 163 -9.11 1.41 7.84
CA LEU A 163 -7.95 0.67 8.35
C LEU A 163 -6.63 1.40 8.06
N GLY A 164 -6.51 2.04 6.89
CA GLY A 164 -5.37 2.89 6.55
C GLY A 164 -5.22 4.10 7.46
N LEU A 165 -6.34 4.72 7.86
CA LEU A 165 -6.35 5.83 8.80
C LEU A 165 -5.91 5.39 10.22
N LEU A 166 -6.39 4.23 10.68
CA LEU A 166 -5.93 3.63 11.94
C LEU A 166 -4.44 3.27 11.89
N ALA A 167 -3.97 2.76 10.76
CA ALA A 167 -2.54 2.49 10.55
C ALA A 167 -1.73 3.78 10.56
N LEU A 168 -2.21 4.85 9.93
CA LEU A 168 -1.55 6.16 9.94
C LEU A 168 -1.45 6.75 11.34
N LEU A 169 -2.52 6.67 12.13
CA LEU A 169 -2.52 7.07 13.54
C LEU A 169 -1.54 6.23 14.36
N SER A 170 -1.58 4.91 14.20
CA SER A 170 -0.67 4.00 14.89
C SER A 170 0.80 4.31 14.55
N ILE A 171 1.10 4.58 13.28
CA ILE A 171 2.44 4.97 12.85
C ILE A 171 2.85 6.30 13.47
N TYR A 172 1.95 7.29 13.51
CA TYR A 172 2.25 8.60 14.08
C TYR A 172 2.64 8.53 15.56
N TYR A 173 1.95 7.70 16.35
CA TYR A 173 2.23 7.53 17.78
C TYR A 173 3.36 6.54 18.08
N THR A 174 3.45 5.43 17.34
CA THR A 174 4.38 4.32 17.65
C THR A 174 5.75 4.48 16.99
N THR A 175 5.90 5.32 15.96
CA THR A 175 7.15 5.41 15.18
C THR A 175 8.03 6.57 15.64
N PRO A 176 9.14 6.32 16.36
CA PRO A 176 10.13 7.34 16.68
C PRO A 176 10.92 7.77 15.44
N GLU A 177 11.54 8.96 15.50
CA GLU A 177 12.31 9.53 14.40
C GLU A 177 13.71 8.88 14.32
N THR A 178 13.94 7.98 13.36
CA THR A 178 15.23 7.27 13.21
C THR A 178 16.26 8.01 12.34
N LYS A 179 15.98 9.24 11.89
CA LYS A 179 16.90 9.97 11.00
C LYS A 179 18.04 10.58 11.80
N GLY A 180 19.27 10.13 11.54
CA GLY A 180 20.50 10.74 12.05
C GLY A 180 20.90 10.32 13.46
N LYS A 181 20.22 9.32 14.04
CA LYS A 181 20.59 8.70 15.31
C LYS A 181 21.41 7.44 15.07
N THR A 182 22.39 7.17 15.93
CA THR A 182 23.09 5.88 15.93
C THR A 182 22.17 4.78 16.46
N LEU A 183 22.47 3.51 16.17
CA LEU A 183 21.71 2.37 16.68
C LEU A 183 21.60 2.38 18.22
N GLU A 184 22.67 2.84 18.89
CA GLU A 184 22.76 2.93 20.35
C GLU A 184 21.85 4.04 20.92
N GLU A 185 21.69 5.17 20.22
CA GLU A 185 20.77 6.25 20.63
C GLU A 185 19.30 5.87 20.46
N ILE A 186 18.98 5.02 19.49
CA ILE A 186 17.62 4.48 19.30
C ILE A 186 17.30 3.43 20.37
N GLU A 187 18.27 2.58 20.72
CA GLU A 187 18.12 1.61 21.81
C GLU A 187 17.90 2.31 23.16
N ALA A 188 18.63 3.40 23.45
CA ALA A 188 18.46 4.16 24.70
C ALA A 188 17.08 4.85 24.82
N GLU A 189 16.52 5.38 23.72
CA GLU A 189 15.21 6.05 23.74
C GLU A 189 14.02 5.06 23.81
N LEU A 190 14.26 3.77 23.56
CA LEU A 190 13.26 2.71 23.69
C LEU A 190 13.30 2.01 25.06
N GLU A 191 14.37 2.19 25.83
CA GLU A 191 14.53 1.62 27.19
C GLU A 191 13.97 2.53 28.31
N ASP A 192 13.78 3.83 28.05
CA ASP A 192 13.13 4.81 28.96
C ASP A 192 11.60 4.88 28.78
#